data_AF-A0A8J2QUJ0-F1
#
_entry.id   AF-A0A8J2QUJ0-F1
#
_cell.length_a   1.000
_cell.length_b   1.000
_cell.length_c   1.000
_cell.angle_alpha   90.00
_cell.angle_beta   90.00
_cell.angle_gamma   90.00
#
_symmetry.space_group_name_H-M   'P 1'
#
loop_
_entity.id
_entity.type
_entity.pdbx_description
1 polymer ?
#
loop_
_entity_poly.entity_id
_entity_poly.type
_entity_poly.pdbx_seq_one_letter_code
_entity_poly.pdbx_strand_id
1 'polypeptide(L)'
;MPRKYKRKEGVRARVVSWTTEQLQSAFHELDKKELGINEISRRFGIPSRTLRRRYAIKNQTKLTLGKHPVLGFEHEKRLVAHILKLSDAGFPPDR
;
A
#
# COMPACT_ATOMS: atom_id res chain seq x y z
N MET A 1 -24.71 4.20 1.28
CA MET A 1 -23.31 3.86 1.68
C MET A 1 -22.68 4.82 2.68
N PRO A 2 -21.89 4.35 3.67
CA PRO A 2 -20.91 5.19 4.36
C PRO A 2 -19.96 5.81 3.33
N ARG A 3 -19.76 7.13 3.38
CA ARG A 3 -18.87 7.85 2.44
C ARG A 3 -17.42 7.33 2.44
N LYS A 4 -17.02 6.63 3.50
CA LYS A 4 -15.75 5.90 3.61
C LYS A 4 -16.03 4.41 3.70
N TYR A 5 -15.56 3.65 2.72
CA TYR A 5 -15.58 2.19 2.77
C TYR A 5 -14.87 1.71 4.05
N LYS A 6 -15.60 1.04 4.94
CA LYS A 6 -15.06 0.32 6.09
C LYS A 6 -14.99 -1.15 5.74
N ARG A 7 -13.82 -1.78 5.94
CA ARG A 7 -13.68 -3.23 5.77
C ARG A 7 -14.50 -3.98 6.82
N LYS A 8 -14.91 -5.22 6.52
CA LYS A 8 -15.57 -6.11 7.48
C LYS A 8 -14.69 -6.31 8.72
N GLU A 9 -15.31 -6.30 9.90
CA GLU A 9 -14.63 -6.62 11.15
C GLU A 9 -14.01 -8.03 11.09
N GLY A 10 -12.82 -8.19 11.65
CA GLY A 10 -12.04 -9.43 11.60
C GLY A 10 -11.16 -9.63 10.36
N VAL A 11 -11.32 -8.81 9.30
CA VAL A 11 -10.41 -8.87 8.14
C VAL A 11 -9.09 -8.18 8.48
N ARG A 12 -8.00 -8.96 8.58
CA ARG A 12 -6.64 -8.42 8.77
C ARG A 12 -6.35 -7.35 7.72
N ALA A 13 -6.00 -6.16 8.17
CA ALA A 13 -5.65 -5.08 7.27
C ALA A 13 -4.42 -5.52 6.44
N ARG A 14 -4.44 -5.23 5.12
CA ARG A 14 -3.26 -5.44 4.24
C ARG A 14 -2.23 -4.34 4.48
N VAL A 15 -1.95 -4.07 5.74
CA VAL A 15 -1.07 -2.99 6.16
C VAL A 15 0.34 -3.54 6.14
N VAL A 16 1.14 -2.96 5.26
CA VAL A 16 2.58 -3.06 5.36
C VAL A 16 2.98 -2.41 6.69
N SER A 17 3.62 -3.17 7.57
CA SER A 17 4.06 -2.70 8.89
C SER A 17 5.09 -1.58 8.81
N TRP A 18 5.85 -1.51 7.71
CA TRP A 18 6.89 -0.51 7.49
C TRP A 18 6.41 0.68 6.64
N THR A 19 7.01 1.85 6.91
CA THR A 19 6.77 3.10 6.20
C THR A 19 7.75 3.28 5.03
N THR A 20 7.42 4.20 4.11
CA THR A 20 8.31 4.54 2.98
C THR A 20 9.64 5.11 3.48
N GLU A 21 9.59 5.92 4.54
CA GLU A 21 10.76 6.52 5.18
C GLU A 21 11.70 5.45 5.75
N GLN A 22 11.16 4.46 6.47
CA GLN A 22 11.94 3.33 6.99
C GLN A 22 12.64 2.55 5.87
N LEU A 23 11.97 2.39 4.71
CA LEU A 23 12.56 1.72 3.56
C LEU A 23 13.72 2.53 2.95
N GLN A 24 13.57 3.86 2.87
CA GLN A 24 14.62 4.75 2.37
C GLN A 24 15.83 4.77 3.30
N SER A 25 15.62 4.88 4.61
CA SER A 25 16.68 4.79 5.61
C SER A 25 17.41 3.45 5.56
N ALA A 26 16.67 2.35 5.41
CA ALA A 26 17.26 1.01 5.27
C ALA A 26 18.11 0.88 4.00
N PHE A 27 17.72 1.53 2.89
CA PHE A 27 18.52 1.54 1.66
C PHE A 27 19.81 2.32 1.84
N HIS A 28 19.75 3.47 2.51
CA HIS A 28 20.93 4.27 2.81
C HIS A 28 21.94 3.51 3.69
N GLU A 29 21.47 2.75 4.70
CA GLU A 29 22.37 1.87 5.47
C GLU A 29 22.94 0.71 4.64
N LEU A 30 22.17 0.17 3.68
CA LEU A 30 22.66 -0.85 2.76
C LEU A 30 23.76 -0.31 1.82
N ASP A 31 23.59 0.92 1.33
CA ASP A 31 24.55 1.56 0.43
C ASP A 31 25.88 1.87 1.15
N LYS A 32 25.83 2.17 2.47
CA LYS A 32 27.03 2.30 3.32
C LYS A 32 27.82 1.00 3.50
N LYS A 33 27.18 -0.17 3.33
CA LYS A 33 27.76 -1.52 3.50
C LYS A 33 28.38 -1.82 4.88
N GLU A 34 28.08 -1.01 5.90
CA GLU A 34 28.59 -1.21 7.27
C GLU A 34 27.87 -2.37 7.99
N LEU A 35 26.60 -2.62 7.65
CA LEU A 35 25.73 -3.58 8.33
C LEU A 35 25.18 -4.62 7.37
N GLY A 36 25.04 -5.86 7.87
CA GLY A 36 24.42 -6.94 7.13
C GLY A 36 22.92 -6.76 6.94
N ILE A 37 22.36 -7.33 5.87
CA ILE A 37 20.93 -7.22 5.53
C ILE A 37 20.01 -7.68 6.67
N ASN A 38 20.40 -8.71 7.42
CA ASN A 38 19.60 -9.23 8.54
C ASN A 38 19.61 -8.28 9.75
N GLU A 39 20.68 -7.51 9.95
CA GLU A 39 20.77 -6.48 10.97
C GLU A 39 19.79 -5.34 10.64
N ILE A 40 19.88 -4.84 9.41
CA ILE A 40 19.06 -3.74 8.89
C ILE A 40 17.58 -4.14 8.90
N SER A 41 17.28 -5.39 8.54
CA SER A 41 15.93 -5.96 8.63
C SER A 41 15.33 -5.87 10.03
N ARG A 42 16.13 -6.16 11.08
CA ARG A 42 15.71 -6.07 12.48
C ARG A 42 15.54 -4.62 12.93
N ARG A 43 16.47 -3.73 12.58
CA ARG A 43 16.42 -2.30 12.96
C ARG A 43 15.19 -1.58 12.40
N PHE A 44 14.88 -1.79 11.12
CA PHE A 44 13.78 -1.08 10.45
C PHE A 44 12.46 -1.85 10.42
N GLY A 45 12.42 -3.08 10.95
CA GLY A 45 11.20 -3.91 10.96
C GLY A 45 10.73 -4.35 9.57
N ILE A 46 11.64 -4.37 8.59
CA ILE A 46 11.35 -4.74 7.20
C ILE A 46 11.83 -6.17 6.98
N PRO A 47 11.01 -7.11 6.49
CA PRO A 47 11.45 -8.47 6.24
C PRO A 47 12.66 -8.51 5.28
N SER A 48 13.67 -9.32 5.63
CA SER A 48 14.94 -9.40 4.87
C SER A 48 14.74 -9.76 3.40
N ARG A 49 13.77 -10.62 3.09
CA ARG A 49 13.39 -10.97 1.71
C ARG A 49 12.81 -9.76 0.96
N THR A 50 12.02 -8.92 1.64
CA THR A 50 11.45 -7.70 1.07
C THR A 50 12.54 -6.68 0.78
N LEU A 51 13.49 -6.49 1.70
CA LEU A 51 14.65 -5.63 1.50
C LEU A 51 15.47 -6.06 0.30
N ARG A 52 15.89 -7.34 0.21
CA ARG A 52 16.66 -7.84 -0.94
C ARG A 52 15.94 -7.61 -2.27
N ARG A 53 14.66 -8.00 -2.35
CA ARG A 53 13.89 -7.88 -3.59
C ARG A 53 13.76 -6.42 -4.04
N ARG A 54 13.46 -5.52 -3.11
CA ARG A 54 13.27 -4.10 -3.42
C ARG A 54 14.59 -3.41 -3.73
N TYR A 55 15.66 -3.77 -3.04
CA TYR A 55 17.00 -3.21 -3.27
C TYR A 55 17.54 -3.59 -4.65
N ALA A 56 17.33 -4.83 -5.09
CA ALA A 56 17.71 -5.28 -6.44
C ALA A 56 17.02 -4.48 -7.55
N ILE A 57 15.75 -4.09 -7.36
CA ILE A 57 14.95 -3.32 -8.32
C ILE A 57 15.09 -1.79 -8.05
N LYS A 58 15.80 -1.39 -6.99
CA LYS A 58 15.89 -0.01 -6.46
C LYS A 58 14.52 0.66 -6.28
N ASN A 59 13.48 -0.10 -5.91
CA ASN A 59 12.13 0.40 -5.69
C ASN A 59 11.93 0.85 -4.23
N GLN A 60 11.93 2.17 -4.03
CA GLN A 60 11.75 2.83 -2.73
C GLN A 60 10.31 3.24 -2.43
N THR A 61 9.36 3.02 -3.35
CA THR A 61 7.97 3.45 -3.15
C THR A 61 7.15 2.39 -2.42
N LYS A 62 6.29 2.85 -1.51
CA LYS A 62 5.30 2.00 -0.86
C LYS A 62 4.25 1.61 -1.90
N LEU A 63 4.15 0.31 -2.17
CA LEU A 63 3.11 -0.26 -3.01
C LEU A 63 2.07 -0.94 -2.14
N THR A 64 0.81 -0.80 -2.52
CA THR A 64 -0.30 -1.55 -1.91
C THR A 64 -0.06 -3.04 -2.13
N LEU A 65 -0.21 -3.85 -1.07
CA LEU A 65 -0.05 -5.30 -1.19
C LEU A 65 -1.28 -5.93 -1.88
N GLY A 66 -1.03 -6.78 -2.87
CA GLY A 66 -2.04 -7.59 -3.57
C GLY A 66 -2.20 -7.21 -5.04
N LYS A 67 -3.21 -7.82 -5.69
CA LYS A 67 -3.54 -7.52 -7.09
C LYS A 67 -3.93 -6.05 -7.23
N HIS A 68 -3.46 -5.42 -8.30
CA HIS A 68 -3.91 -4.11 -8.69
C HIS A 68 -5.42 -4.17 -8.99
N PRO A 69 -6.23 -3.16 -8.62
CA PRO A 69 -7.62 -3.10 -9.05
C PRO A 69 -7.70 -3.18 -10.59
N VAL A 70 -8.71 -3.92 -11.07
CA VAL A 70 -8.96 -4.14 -12.51
C VAL A 70 -9.27 -2.82 -13.21
N LEU A 71 -10.02 -1.97 -12.53
CA LEU A 71 -10.20 -0.57 -12.91
C LEU A 71 -8.97 0.19 -12.43
N GLY A 72 -8.21 0.80 -13.34
CA GLY A 72 -7.14 1.71 -12.97
C GLY A 72 -7.68 2.89 -12.13
N PHE A 73 -6.81 3.59 -11.41
CA PHE A 73 -7.19 4.66 -10.48
C PHE A 73 -8.11 5.73 -11.10
N GLU A 74 -7.84 6.12 -12.35
CA GLU A 74 -8.66 7.10 -13.08
C GLU A 74 -10.08 6.61 -13.36
N HIS A 75 -10.20 5.36 -13.82
CA HIS A 75 -11.51 4.76 -14.13
C HIS A 75 -12.33 4.52 -12.86
N GLU A 76 -11.68 4.06 -11.79
CA GLU A 76 -12.31 3.91 -10.47
C GLU A 76 -12.81 5.27 -9.97
N LYS A 77 -12.01 6.32 -10.06
CA LYS A 77 -12.40 7.68 -9.65
C LYS A 77 -13.61 8.20 -10.44
N ARG A 78 -13.64 7.98 -11.76
CA ARG A 78 -14.78 8.37 -12.62
C ARG A 78 -16.05 7.61 -12.25
N LEU A 79 -15.94 6.30 -12.00
CA LEU A 79 -17.07 5.47 -11.60
C LEU A 79 -17.60 5.86 -10.23
N VAL A 80 -16.74 6.07 -9.23
CA VAL A 80 -17.13 6.54 -7.90
C VAL A 80 -17.86 7.88 -8.00
N ALA A 81 -17.32 8.84 -8.76
CA ALA A 81 -17.96 10.13 -8.96
C ALA A 81 -19.35 9.99 -9.63
N HIS A 82 -19.50 9.09 -10.60
CA HIS A 82 -20.77 8.85 -11.27
C HIS A 82 -21.80 8.20 -10.33
N ILE A 83 -21.40 7.19 -9.55
CA ILE A 83 -22.25 6.53 -8.55
C ILE A 83 -22.77 7.54 -7.52
N LEU A 84 -21.90 8.46 -7.06
CA LEU A 84 -22.29 9.52 -6.13
C LEU A 84 -23.32 10.47 -6.75
N LYS A 85 -23.13 10.89 -8.00
CA LYS A 85 -24.12 11.73 -8.72
C LYS A 85 -25.47 11.04 -8.87
N LEU A 86 -25.48 9.74 -9.18
CA LEU A 86 -26.72 8.96 -9.28
C LEU A 86 -27.43 8.86 -7.92
N SER A 87 -26.66 8.73 -6.83
CA SER A 87 -27.23 8.69 -5.48
C SER A 87 -27.92 10.00 -5.09
N ASP A 88 -27.35 11.15 -5.46
CA ASP A 88 -27.95 12.46 -5.23
C ASP A 88 -29.23 12.65 -6.07
N ALA A 89 -29.30 12.02 -7.25
CA ALA A 89 -30.46 12.05 -8.15
C ALA A 89 -31.57 11.05 -7.77
N GLY A 90 -31.48 10.38 -6.61
CA GLY A 90 -32.52 9.49 -6.10
C GLY A 90 -32.39 8.02 -6.52
N PHE A 91 -31.25 7.61 -7.10
CA PHE A 91 -30.92 6.19 -7.30
C PHE A 91 -30.04 5.72 -6.14
N PRO A 92 -30.62 5.15 -5.06
CA PRO A 92 -29.83 4.69 -3.95
C PRO A 92 -28.88 3.58 -4.43
N PRO A 93 -27.57 3.67 -4.14
CA PRO A 93 -26.59 2.64 -4.51
C PRO A 93 -26.77 1.34 -3.69
N ASP A 94 -27.71 1.35 -2.74
CA ASP A 94 -27.97 0.28 -1.80
C ASP A 94 -29.32 -0.37 -2.18
N ARG A 95 -29.30 -1.54 -2.83
CA ARG A 95 -30.43 -2.47 -2.96
C ARG A 95 -29.93 -3.91 -2.83
#